data_AF-A0A4U6X281-F1
#
_entry.id   AF-A0A4U6X281-F1
#
_cell.length_a   1.000
_cell.length_b   1.000
_cell.length_c   1.000
_cell.angle_alpha   90.00
_cell.angle_beta   90.00
_cell.angle_gamma   90.00
#
_symmetry.space_group_name_H-M   'P 1'
#
loop_
_entity.id
_entity.type
_entity.pdbx_description
1 polymer ?
#
loop_
_entity_poly.entity_id
_entity_poly.type
_entity_poly.pdbx_seq_one_letter_code
_entity_poly.pdbx_strand_id
1 'polypeptide(L)'
;MCIKHTQFYECPAQFHNPPKKHCVKTNILCSQVFPCPALQWERRVSHYDFMCPGCSGESPAVPRSTPVGDEWARDELQDDAWAQSYLSEYCHSVLLWVRSQWDGAGGGVSETEMAESWFNAFFMERRCKEMDHGVGQCRCDANGPLSYLYNPTAAARRHLTDMAAEKLQRDARVQSPAMQGVLANRHIALSAMCSDKNLHFTDGIARQPFFSERAIKRRRRILQDTLDRASKTAEALVLQNAESAGRSSGGGGGGGGWTAAHTLEMTHVSRRASLVRFMGEVLLYDCGISNSRFSLAMSWLAHVIQVPAWRTQSNVETLEKLARIANSTDQAPTPAKPFTCLVQLIQNYYFGKRADWNGHVMKYKARRTLFDAVTRPVHAERDLRNAQGQAQCPICNECYYELPSVLPHIPHPGVNMFVHGEPACEMKDCGCLFGRRCLFKWITDRRGEEKEIECPSCGKDIPAVEYGLVEASTGYSIKEDQPGEL
;
A
#
# COMPACT_ATOMS: atom_id res chain seq x y z
N MET A 1 6.92 5.39 -0.97
CA MET A 1 6.69 4.00 -0.46
C MET A 1 6.29 3.03 -1.57
N CYS A 2 7.12 2.05 -1.93
CA CYS A 2 6.81 1.10 -3.01
C CYS A 2 6.89 -0.34 -2.51
N ILE A 3 5.72 -0.84 -2.15
CA ILE A 3 5.06 -2.03 -2.69
C ILE A 3 5.78 -2.64 -3.93
N LYS A 4 6.39 -3.83 -3.83
CA LYS A 4 6.66 -4.64 -5.04
C LYS A 4 5.40 -5.43 -5.37
N HIS A 5 4.40 -4.74 -5.91
CA HIS A 5 3.28 -5.42 -6.56
C HIS A 5 3.77 -5.73 -7.97
N THR A 6 4.39 -6.89 -8.16
CA THR A 6 4.81 -7.34 -9.49
C THR A 6 3.67 -8.18 -10.06
N GLN A 7 2.72 -7.53 -10.74
CA GLN A 7 1.70 -8.24 -11.48
C GLN A 7 2.32 -8.89 -12.70
N PHE A 8 2.51 -10.20 -12.62
CA PHE A 8 2.63 -11.01 -13.82
C PHE A 8 1.24 -11.11 -14.43
N TYR A 9 1.14 -11.09 -15.75
CA TYR A 9 -0.12 -11.33 -16.45
C TYR A 9 0.04 -12.65 -17.18
N GLU A 10 -0.08 -13.75 -16.43
CA GLU A 10 -0.23 -15.06 -17.06
C GLU A 10 -1.69 -15.15 -17.50
N CYS A 11 -1.95 -14.81 -18.77
CA CYS A 11 -3.24 -15.01 -19.43
C CYS A 11 -3.22 -16.46 -19.96
N PRO A 12 -3.93 -17.42 -19.35
CA PRO A 12 -3.81 -18.85 -19.72
C PRO A 12 -4.43 -19.18 -21.09
N ALA A 13 -4.89 -18.20 -21.86
CA ALA A 13 -5.52 -18.42 -23.14
C ALA A 13 -4.47 -18.55 -24.24
N GLN A 14 -3.78 -19.68 -24.29
CA GLN A 14 -3.39 -20.22 -25.59
C GLN A 14 -4.61 -20.80 -26.33
N PHE A 15 -5.74 -21.11 -25.66
CA PHE A 15 -6.84 -21.87 -26.31
C PHE A 15 -8.30 -21.56 -25.89
N HIS A 16 -8.63 -20.52 -25.11
CA HIS A 16 -10.03 -20.22 -24.78
C HIS A 16 -10.41 -18.74 -24.87
N ASN A 17 -11.52 -18.48 -25.58
CA ASN A 17 -12.09 -17.17 -25.79
C ASN A 17 -13.41 -17.01 -25.01
N PRO A 18 -13.60 -15.99 -24.15
CA PRO A 18 -12.59 -15.04 -23.66
C PRO A 18 -11.80 -15.58 -22.43
N PRO A 19 -10.56 -15.10 -22.21
CA PRO A 19 -9.75 -15.43 -21.03
C PRO A 19 -10.37 -14.90 -19.72
N LYS A 20 -10.43 -15.73 -18.68
CA LYS A 20 -11.15 -15.46 -17.41
C LYS A 20 -10.29 -15.45 -16.13
N LYS A 21 -8.96 -15.58 -16.23
CA LYS A 21 -8.08 -15.75 -15.06
C LYS A 21 -6.86 -14.83 -15.11
N HIS A 22 -6.49 -14.25 -13.97
CA HIS A 22 -5.33 -13.36 -13.83
C HIS A 22 -4.47 -13.76 -12.62
N CYS A 23 -3.18 -13.99 -12.83
CA CYS A 23 -2.28 -14.38 -11.76
C CYS A 23 -1.29 -13.28 -11.39
N VAL A 24 -1.42 -12.69 -10.21
CA VAL A 24 -0.48 -11.72 -9.63
C VAL A 24 0.55 -12.39 -8.73
N LYS A 25 1.81 -11.92 -8.74
CA LYS A 25 2.74 -12.17 -7.62
C LYS A 25 2.81 -10.89 -6.77
N THR A 26 2.38 -10.95 -5.52
CA THR A 26 2.31 -9.78 -4.65
C THR A 26 3.38 -9.87 -3.57
N ASN A 27 4.36 -8.95 -3.57
CA ASN A 27 5.18 -8.73 -2.39
C ASN A 27 5.01 -7.29 -1.90
N ILE A 28 4.09 -7.10 -0.97
CA ILE A 28 3.74 -5.77 -0.52
C ILE A 28 4.20 -5.60 0.93
N LEU A 29 5.09 -4.62 1.10
CA LEU A 29 5.52 -4.04 2.39
C LEU A 29 6.42 -4.87 3.30
N CYS A 30 7.17 -5.84 2.78
CA CYS A 30 8.20 -6.52 3.57
C CYS A 30 9.17 -5.58 4.32
N SER A 31 9.67 -4.50 3.70
CA SER A 31 10.66 -3.64 4.36
C SER A 31 10.73 -2.24 3.74
N GLN A 32 11.12 -1.26 4.56
CA GLN A 32 11.33 0.13 4.13
C GLN A 32 12.61 0.30 3.29
N VAL A 33 13.60 -0.60 3.43
CA VAL A 33 14.93 -0.48 2.80
C VAL A 33 15.10 -1.43 1.61
N PHE A 34 14.88 -2.73 1.83
CA PHE A 34 15.05 -3.80 0.84
C PHE A 34 13.78 -4.63 0.64
N PRO A 35 13.51 -5.15 -0.57
CA PRO A 35 12.46 -6.16 -0.74
C PRO A 35 12.83 -7.45 0.01
N CYS A 36 11.83 -8.19 0.50
CA CYS A 36 12.06 -9.52 1.06
C CYS A 36 12.64 -10.45 -0.01
N PRO A 37 13.41 -11.48 0.39
CA PRO A 37 13.78 -12.58 -0.48
C PRO A 37 12.56 -13.15 -1.23
N ALA A 38 12.74 -13.55 -2.49
CA ALA A 38 11.65 -14.05 -3.35
C ALA A 38 10.88 -15.24 -2.75
N LEU A 39 11.57 -16.09 -2.00
CA LEU A 39 10.97 -17.24 -1.30
C LEU A 39 9.92 -16.82 -0.26
N GLN A 40 10.04 -15.62 0.30
CA GLN A 40 9.11 -15.08 1.28
C GLN A 40 7.92 -14.38 0.63
N TRP A 41 7.77 -14.41 -0.69
CA TRP A 41 6.67 -13.69 -1.37
C TRP A 41 5.37 -14.49 -1.33
N GLU A 42 4.26 -13.77 -1.34
CA GLU A 42 2.93 -14.35 -1.51
C GLU A 42 2.48 -14.21 -2.97
N ARG A 43 1.87 -15.25 -3.53
CA ARG A 43 1.25 -15.21 -4.86
C ARG A 43 -0.25 -15.01 -4.70
N ARG A 44 -0.84 -14.07 -5.44
CA ARG A 44 -2.28 -13.82 -5.46
C ARG A 44 -2.83 -14.04 -6.86
N VAL A 45 -3.73 -14.99 -7.05
CA VAL A 45 -4.45 -15.15 -8.33
C VAL A 45 -5.83 -14.52 -8.22
N SER A 46 -6.07 -13.46 -8.97
CA SER A 46 -7.36 -12.76 -9.02
C SER A 46 -8.17 -13.22 -10.24
N HIS A 47 -9.42 -13.61 -10.01
CA HIS A 47 -10.33 -14.11 -11.03
C HIS A 47 -11.25 -12.98 -11.49
N TYR A 48 -11.35 -12.74 -12.80
CA TYR A 48 -12.22 -11.70 -13.37
C TYR A 48 -13.27 -12.34 -14.27
N ASP A 49 -14.44 -11.71 -14.35
CA ASP A 49 -15.51 -12.07 -15.28
C ASP A 49 -15.29 -11.51 -16.69
N PHE A 50 -14.28 -10.66 -16.88
CA PHE A 50 -13.87 -10.05 -18.14
C PHE A 50 -12.35 -10.21 -18.40
N MET A 51 -11.91 -9.91 -19.64
CA MET A 51 -10.50 -9.94 -20.04
C MET A 51 -9.62 -9.12 -19.07
N CYS A 52 -8.43 -9.63 -18.74
CA CYS A 52 -7.52 -8.94 -17.83
C CYS A 52 -6.92 -7.68 -18.48
N PRO A 53 -6.47 -6.67 -17.70
CA PRO A 53 -5.90 -5.43 -18.23
C PRO A 53 -4.79 -5.63 -19.28
N GLY A 54 -3.94 -6.65 -19.11
CA GLY A 54 -2.93 -7.01 -20.11
C GLY A 54 -3.54 -7.51 -21.43
N CYS A 55 -4.50 -8.43 -21.38
CA CYS A 55 -5.17 -9.00 -22.55
C CYS A 55 -6.17 -8.03 -23.21
N SER A 56 -6.71 -7.06 -22.46
CA SER A 56 -7.61 -6.02 -22.97
C SER A 56 -6.90 -4.73 -23.36
N GLY A 57 -5.58 -4.61 -23.16
CA GLY A 57 -4.84 -3.35 -23.32
C GLY A 57 -5.33 -2.23 -22.39
N GLU A 58 -6.01 -2.56 -21.29
CA GLU A 58 -6.52 -1.57 -20.35
C GLU A 58 -5.44 -1.23 -19.32
N SER A 59 -5.49 -0.02 -18.77
CA SER A 59 -4.59 0.33 -17.66
C SER A 59 -4.82 -0.65 -16.51
N PRO A 60 -3.75 -1.25 -15.96
CA PRO A 60 -3.82 -2.01 -14.72
C PRO A 60 -4.44 -1.21 -13.56
N ALA A 61 -4.60 0.12 -13.67
CA ALA A 61 -4.94 0.97 -12.55
C ALA A 61 -6.32 0.69 -11.95
N VAL A 62 -7.31 0.36 -12.77
CA VAL A 62 -8.67 0.08 -12.31
C VAL A 62 -9.27 -0.97 -13.25
N PRO A 63 -9.39 -2.24 -12.83
CA PRO A 63 -9.99 -3.27 -13.67
C PRO A 63 -11.47 -2.94 -13.94
N ARG A 64 -11.99 -3.42 -15.09
CA ARG A 64 -13.40 -3.25 -15.50
C ARG A 64 -14.39 -3.61 -14.40
N SER A 65 -14.09 -4.73 -13.75
CA SER A 65 -14.88 -5.33 -12.70
C SER A 65 -13.97 -5.58 -11.51
N THR A 66 -14.56 -5.59 -10.32
CA THR A 66 -13.90 -6.15 -9.15
C THR A 66 -13.63 -7.63 -9.41
N PRO A 67 -12.48 -8.19 -8.98
CA PRO A 67 -12.27 -9.62 -9.05
C PRO A 67 -13.45 -10.40 -8.44
N VAL A 68 -13.90 -11.43 -9.13
CA VAL A 68 -14.92 -12.39 -8.66
C VAL A 68 -14.39 -13.21 -7.49
N GLY A 69 -13.07 -13.40 -7.42
CA GLY A 69 -12.41 -14.06 -6.29
C GLY A 69 -10.90 -13.95 -6.34
N ASP A 70 -10.25 -14.18 -5.20
CA ASP A 70 -8.79 -14.22 -5.08
C ASP A 70 -8.35 -15.53 -4.41
N GLU A 71 -7.31 -16.14 -4.97
CA GLU A 71 -6.59 -17.27 -4.39
C GLU A 71 -5.22 -16.80 -3.94
N TRP A 72 -4.80 -17.18 -2.73
CA TRP A 72 -3.50 -16.83 -2.19
C TRP A 72 -2.67 -18.10 -2.01
N ALA A 73 -1.45 -18.11 -2.52
CA ALA A 73 -0.49 -19.19 -2.35
C ALA A 73 0.80 -18.63 -1.72
N ARG A 74 1.32 -19.30 -0.71
CA ARG A 74 2.57 -18.93 -0.03
C ARG A 74 3.33 -20.16 0.40
N ASP A 75 4.63 -19.99 0.61
CA ASP A 75 5.43 -20.97 1.34
C ASP A 75 5.30 -20.70 2.85
N GLU A 76 4.58 -21.56 3.55
CA GLU A 76 4.37 -21.44 5.01
C GLU A 76 5.67 -21.68 5.80
N LEU A 77 6.67 -22.35 5.23
CA LEU A 77 7.98 -22.53 5.87
C LEU A 77 8.75 -21.20 5.97
N GLN A 78 8.35 -20.19 5.19
CA GLN A 78 8.94 -18.87 5.18
C GLN A 78 8.20 -17.87 6.07
N ASP A 79 7.11 -18.28 6.73
CA ASP A 79 6.24 -17.36 7.48
C ASP A 79 6.94 -16.72 8.68
N ASP A 80 7.77 -17.46 9.42
CA ASP A 80 8.53 -16.91 10.55
C ASP A 80 9.60 -15.91 10.09
N ALA A 81 10.36 -16.26 9.05
CA ALA A 81 11.39 -15.39 8.49
C ALA A 81 10.79 -14.11 7.88
N TRP A 82 9.63 -14.26 7.22
CA TRP A 82 8.84 -13.14 6.72
C TRP A 82 8.34 -12.26 7.87
N ALA A 83 7.72 -12.84 8.91
CA ALA A 83 7.15 -12.08 10.02
C ALA A 83 8.21 -11.30 10.77
N GLN A 84 9.38 -11.89 11.02
CA GLN A 84 10.52 -11.21 11.64
C GLN A 84 10.99 -10.01 10.81
N SER A 85 11.18 -10.22 9.51
CA SER A 85 11.66 -9.17 8.60
C SER A 85 10.63 -8.03 8.47
N TYR A 86 9.37 -8.38 8.25
CA TYR A 86 8.24 -7.45 8.12
C TYR A 86 8.04 -6.62 9.38
N LEU A 87 7.97 -7.28 10.53
CA LEU A 87 7.68 -6.62 11.79
C LEU A 87 8.88 -5.84 12.33
N SER A 88 10.12 -6.24 12.04
CA SER A 88 11.31 -5.46 12.44
C SER A 88 11.26 -4.04 11.88
N GLU A 89 11.09 -3.90 10.57
CA GLU A 89 11.02 -2.59 9.92
C GLU A 89 9.75 -1.84 10.28
N TYR A 90 8.61 -2.53 10.30
CA TYR A 90 7.34 -1.88 10.65
C TYR A 90 7.35 -1.33 12.09
N CYS A 91 7.83 -2.12 13.05
CA CYS A 91 7.98 -1.67 14.44
C CYS A 91 8.97 -0.52 14.56
N HIS A 92 10.02 -0.48 13.72
CA HIS A 92 10.95 0.64 13.68
C HIS A 92 10.28 1.93 13.24
N SER A 93 9.47 1.91 12.18
CA SER A 93 8.71 3.10 11.77
C SER A 93 7.70 3.53 12.86
N VAL A 94 6.99 2.56 13.46
CA VAL A 94 6.04 2.83 14.56
C VAL A 94 6.72 3.46 15.76
N LEU A 95 7.91 2.99 16.13
CA LEU A 95 8.70 3.56 17.22
C LEU A 95 8.96 5.04 17.00
N LEU A 96 9.35 5.43 15.79
CA LEU A 96 9.64 6.82 15.46
C LEU A 96 8.36 7.66 15.40
N TRP A 97 7.25 7.12 14.89
CA TRP A 97 5.97 7.84 14.96
C TRP A 97 5.54 8.09 16.40
N VAL A 98 5.61 7.07 17.27
CA VAL A 98 5.26 7.17 18.69
C VAL A 98 6.16 8.17 19.42
N ARG A 99 7.49 8.10 19.22
CA ARG A 99 8.43 9.05 19.83
C ARG A 99 8.28 10.48 19.30
N SER A 100 7.80 10.66 18.07
CA SER A 100 7.46 12.00 17.60
C SER A 100 6.19 12.54 18.28
N GLN A 101 5.25 11.70 18.72
CA GLN A 101 4.04 12.18 19.39
C GLN A 101 4.28 12.54 20.85
N TRP A 102 4.96 11.66 21.59
CA TRP A 102 5.30 11.86 22.98
C TRP A 102 6.79 12.01 23.10
N ASP A 103 7.24 13.22 23.45
CA ASP A 103 8.62 13.48 23.85
C ASP A 103 8.84 12.73 25.17
N GLY A 104 9.18 11.45 25.05
CA GLY A 104 9.06 10.50 26.14
C GLY A 104 9.79 10.95 27.41
N ALA A 105 9.09 10.85 28.53
CA ALA A 105 9.70 10.76 29.85
C ALA A 105 10.68 9.59 29.85
N GLY A 106 11.98 9.88 29.69
CA GLY A 106 13.05 8.88 29.62
C GLY A 106 14.10 9.19 28.57
N GLY A 107 14.92 10.22 28.84
CA GLY A 107 16.06 10.61 28.01
C GLY A 107 15.65 11.36 26.75
N GLY A 108 15.98 12.65 26.68
CA GLY A 108 15.72 13.46 25.49
C GLY A 108 16.31 12.81 24.24
N VAL A 109 15.57 12.85 23.13
CA VAL A 109 16.03 12.38 21.82
C VAL A 109 17.30 13.17 21.47
N SER A 110 18.42 12.49 21.22
CA SER A 110 19.69 13.17 20.90
C SER A 110 19.69 13.69 19.47
N GLU A 111 20.54 14.68 19.20
CA GLU A 111 20.78 15.19 17.85
C GLU A 111 21.26 14.09 16.90
N THR A 112 22.09 13.17 17.39
CA THR A 112 22.54 11.99 16.64
C THR A 112 21.37 11.06 16.31
N GLU A 113 20.47 10.77 17.27
CA GLU A 113 19.30 9.93 17.00
C GLU A 113 18.38 10.58 15.94
N MET A 114 18.20 11.90 16.02
CA MET A 114 17.44 12.66 15.01
C MET A 114 18.05 12.56 13.62
N ALA A 115 19.37 12.78 13.51
CA ALA A 115 20.07 12.78 12.24
C ALA A 115 20.24 11.37 11.64
N GLU A 116 20.41 10.33 12.47
CA GLU A 116 20.78 8.99 12.00
C GLU A 116 19.65 7.96 12.01
N SER A 117 18.70 8.06 12.93
CA SER A 117 17.54 7.15 12.95
C SER A 117 16.31 7.81 12.34
N TRP A 118 15.92 8.99 12.85
CA TRP A 118 14.66 9.61 12.45
C TRP A 118 14.73 10.06 10.99
N PHE A 119 15.76 10.84 10.63
CA PHE A 119 15.90 11.34 9.27
C PHE A 119 16.02 10.21 8.24
N ASN A 120 16.84 9.19 8.53
CA ASN A 120 17.02 8.03 7.65
C ASN A 120 15.70 7.29 7.42
N ALA A 121 14.98 6.95 8.48
CA ALA A 121 13.71 6.23 8.35
C ALA A 121 12.65 7.08 7.63
N PHE A 122 12.53 8.37 7.97
CA PHE A 122 11.57 9.28 7.32
C PHE A 122 11.93 9.51 5.84
N PHE A 123 13.21 9.56 5.50
CA PHE A 123 13.68 9.60 4.12
C PHE A 123 13.27 8.31 3.39
N MET A 124 13.55 7.14 3.97
CA MET A 124 13.26 5.84 3.34
C MET A 124 11.76 5.55 3.19
N GLU A 125 10.92 6.02 4.12
CA GLU A 125 9.46 5.94 4.02
C GLU A 125 8.90 6.91 2.96
N ARG A 126 9.41 8.14 2.88
CA ARG A 126 8.87 9.20 1.98
C ARG A 126 9.44 9.17 0.56
N ARG A 127 10.62 8.58 0.33
CA ARG A 127 11.25 8.59 -0.99
C ARG A 127 10.40 7.88 -2.06
N CYS A 128 10.57 8.35 -3.29
CA CYS A 128 10.17 7.57 -4.45
C CYS A 128 11.10 6.36 -4.57
N LYS A 129 10.51 5.18 -4.72
CA LYS A 129 11.28 3.97 -4.96
C LYS A 129 11.05 3.44 -6.39
N GLU A 130 10.32 4.15 -7.25
CA GLU A 130 10.01 3.72 -8.63
C GLU A 130 11.05 4.19 -9.64
N MET A 131 11.22 5.50 -9.75
CA MET A 131 11.92 6.14 -10.88
C MET A 131 13.15 6.95 -10.45
N ASP A 132 13.68 6.64 -9.26
CA ASP A 132 14.81 7.37 -8.65
C ASP A 132 14.62 8.91 -8.56
N HIS A 133 13.37 9.39 -8.54
CA HIS A 133 13.08 10.82 -8.43
C HIS A 133 13.44 11.33 -7.02
N GLY A 134 14.05 12.52 -6.97
CA GLY A 134 14.36 13.22 -5.71
C GLY A 134 13.12 13.51 -4.86
N VAL A 135 13.32 13.56 -3.53
CA VAL A 135 12.28 13.94 -2.56
C VAL A 135 11.76 15.35 -2.88
N GLY A 136 10.46 15.48 -3.13
CA GLY A 136 9.82 16.75 -3.50
C GLY A 136 9.71 17.02 -5.01
N GLN A 137 10.34 16.22 -5.87
CA GLN A 137 10.26 16.34 -7.34
C GLN A 137 9.45 15.21 -8.01
N CYS A 138 9.02 14.18 -7.27
CA CYS A 138 8.26 13.06 -7.85
C CYS A 138 6.85 13.46 -8.25
N ARG A 139 6.57 13.41 -9.56
CA ARG A 139 5.21 13.42 -10.13
C ARG A 139 4.70 12.04 -10.52
N CYS A 140 5.40 10.99 -10.08
CA CYS A 140 5.03 9.61 -10.33
C CYS A 140 3.67 9.26 -9.71
N ASP A 141 2.86 8.43 -10.38
CA ASP A 141 1.52 8.02 -9.92
C ASP A 141 1.53 7.50 -8.48
N ALA A 142 2.58 6.77 -8.08
CA ALA A 142 2.73 6.22 -6.73
C ALA A 142 3.10 7.22 -5.63
N ASN A 143 3.54 8.43 -5.97
CA ASN A 143 3.70 9.52 -5.00
C ASN A 143 2.78 10.72 -5.27
N GLY A 144 2.01 10.69 -6.36
CA GLY A 144 1.03 11.70 -6.74
C GLY A 144 -0.35 11.47 -6.12
N PRO A 145 -1.37 12.20 -6.60
CA PRO A 145 -2.74 12.15 -6.09
C PRO A 145 -3.43 10.80 -6.27
N LEU A 146 -2.82 9.80 -6.91
CA LEU A 146 -3.38 8.46 -7.08
C LEU A 146 -2.66 7.40 -6.23
N SER A 147 -1.61 7.80 -5.48
CA SER A 147 -0.75 6.93 -4.65
C SER A 147 -1.52 6.00 -3.71
N TYR A 148 -2.65 6.47 -3.21
CA TYR A 148 -3.53 5.74 -2.29
C TYR A 148 -4.34 4.61 -2.96
N LEU A 149 -4.49 4.63 -4.28
CA LEU A 149 -5.16 3.55 -5.02
C LEU A 149 -4.27 2.32 -5.08
N TYR A 150 -3.00 2.39 -4.68
CA TYR A 150 -2.07 1.28 -4.89
C TYR A 150 -1.79 0.50 -3.61
N ASN A 151 -1.70 1.16 -2.46
CA ASN A 151 -1.81 0.54 -1.15
C ASN A 151 -2.21 1.60 -0.09
N PRO A 152 -3.45 1.55 0.42
CA PRO A 152 -3.91 2.40 1.51
C PRO A 152 -3.02 2.40 2.75
N THR A 153 -2.49 1.24 3.16
CA THR A 153 -1.58 1.14 4.30
C THR A 153 -0.29 1.89 4.03
N ALA A 154 0.18 1.87 2.78
CA ALA A 154 1.34 2.68 2.42
C ALA A 154 1.04 4.18 2.54
N ALA A 155 -0.13 4.61 2.07
CA ALA A 155 -0.55 6.01 2.19
C ALA A 155 -0.71 6.45 3.66
N ALA A 156 -1.29 5.62 4.52
CA ALA A 156 -1.45 5.88 5.95
C ALA A 156 -0.09 5.99 6.69
N ARG A 157 0.83 5.07 6.42
CA ARG A 157 2.22 5.13 6.95
C ARG A 157 2.95 6.38 6.49
N ARG A 158 2.78 6.78 5.22
CA ARG A 158 3.34 8.03 4.69
C ARG A 158 2.75 9.24 5.42
N HIS A 159 1.43 9.28 5.62
CA HIS A 159 0.77 10.33 6.37
C HIS A 159 1.32 10.47 7.80
N LEU A 160 1.48 9.35 8.53
CA LEU A 160 2.10 9.35 9.86
C LEU A 160 3.56 9.84 9.82
N THR A 161 4.31 9.44 8.79
CA THR A 161 5.70 9.86 8.60
C THR A 161 5.81 11.34 8.28
N ASP A 162 4.91 11.88 7.46
CA ASP A 162 4.87 13.30 7.13
C ASP A 162 4.58 14.13 8.38
N MET A 163 3.61 13.73 9.20
CA MET A 163 3.34 14.37 10.50
C MET A 163 4.56 14.32 11.44
N ALA A 164 5.22 13.18 11.54
CA ALA A 164 6.42 13.02 12.37
C ALA A 164 7.59 13.87 11.86
N ALA A 165 7.77 13.93 10.54
CA ALA A 165 8.81 14.72 9.91
C ALA A 165 8.56 16.22 10.02
N GLU A 166 7.32 16.69 9.92
CA GLU A 166 6.96 18.08 10.19
C GLU A 166 7.32 18.49 11.62
N LYS A 167 7.03 17.63 12.60
CA LYS A 167 7.41 17.91 13.99
C LYS A 167 8.94 17.96 14.15
N LEU A 168 9.66 17.01 13.57
CA LEU A 168 11.13 17.01 13.54
C LEU A 168 11.68 18.30 12.92
N GLN A 169 11.11 18.74 11.80
CA GLN A 169 11.50 19.98 11.13
C GLN A 169 11.26 21.20 12.03
N ARG A 170 10.20 21.22 12.84
CA ARG A 170 9.94 22.34 13.77
C ARG A 170 10.85 22.33 15.02
N ASP A 171 11.65 21.29 15.25
CA ASP A 171 12.57 21.24 16.40
C ASP A 171 13.69 22.28 16.25
N ALA A 172 13.91 23.10 17.29
CA ALA A 172 14.89 24.17 17.28
C ALA A 172 16.33 23.68 17.01
N ARG A 173 16.68 22.46 17.44
CA ARG A 173 18.00 21.87 17.19
C ARG A 173 18.18 21.55 15.71
N VAL A 174 17.12 21.07 15.07
CA VAL A 174 17.08 20.78 13.63
C VAL A 174 17.18 22.05 12.81
N GLN A 175 16.60 23.15 13.27
CA GLN A 175 16.67 24.45 12.60
C GLN A 175 18.06 25.13 12.66
N SER A 176 19.00 24.60 13.46
CA SER A 176 20.36 25.16 13.50
C SER A 176 21.09 24.96 12.15
N PRO A 177 21.89 25.94 11.68
CA PRO A 177 22.65 25.81 10.44
C PRO A 177 23.58 24.59 10.41
N ALA A 178 24.18 24.25 11.56
CA ALA A 178 25.03 23.08 11.71
C ALA A 178 24.25 21.78 11.46
N MET A 179 23.08 21.63 12.09
CA MET A 179 22.24 20.45 11.89
C MET A 179 21.69 20.38 10.47
N GLN A 180 21.27 21.50 9.88
CA GLN A 180 20.86 21.53 8.47
C GLN A 180 21.98 21.06 7.53
N GLY A 181 23.23 21.45 7.79
CA GLY A 181 24.39 20.92 7.06
C GLY A 181 24.56 19.41 7.22
N VAL A 182 24.41 18.87 8.44
CA VAL A 182 24.44 17.43 8.70
C VAL A 182 23.33 16.71 7.94
N LEU A 183 22.09 17.20 8.01
CA LEU A 183 20.94 16.58 7.34
C LEU A 183 21.07 16.64 5.81
N ALA A 184 21.60 17.74 5.26
CA ALA A 184 21.88 17.85 3.83
C ALA A 184 22.94 16.82 3.38
N ASN A 185 24.04 16.68 4.12
CA ASN A 185 25.06 15.67 3.83
C ASN A 185 24.49 14.25 3.94
N ARG A 186 23.65 13.98 4.95
CA ARG A 186 22.94 12.70 5.09
C ARG A 186 21.98 12.44 3.93
N HIS A 187 21.24 13.44 3.49
CA HIS A 187 20.37 13.32 2.31
C HIS A 187 21.16 12.91 1.07
N ILE A 188 22.30 13.57 0.80
CA ILE A 188 23.18 13.23 -0.32
C ILE A 188 23.68 11.79 -0.20
N ALA A 189 24.19 11.40 0.97
CA ALA A 189 24.70 10.05 1.20
C ALA A 189 23.63 8.96 1.06
N LEU A 190 22.42 9.19 1.58
CA LEU A 190 21.30 8.26 1.45
C LEU A 190 20.84 8.13 0.00
N SER A 191 20.78 9.26 -0.71
CA SER A 191 20.39 9.28 -2.13
C SER A 191 21.41 8.51 -2.97
N ALA A 192 22.71 8.79 -2.79
CA ALA A 192 23.79 8.05 -3.45
C ALA A 192 23.75 6.54 -3.13
N MET A 193 23.58 6.17 -1.85
CA MET A 193 23.42 4.77 -1.45
C MET A 193 22.22 4.11 -2.16
N CYS A 194 21.10 4.82 -2.30
CA CYS A 194 19.92 4.30 -2.98
C CYS A 194 20.17 4.07 -4.47
N SER A 195 20.85 5.01 -5.15
CA SER A 195 21.20 4.87 -6.56
C SER A 195 22.23 3.75 -6.77
N ASP A 196 23.31 3.73 -5.97
CA ASP A 196 24.40 2.73 -6.07
C ASP A 196 23.91 1.30 -5.86
N LYS A 197 23.08 1.09 -4.84
CA LYS A 197 22.54 -0.23 -4.53
C LYS A 197 21.34 -0.60 -5.40
N ASN A 198 21.01 0.22 -6.39
CA ASN A 198 19.83 0.04 -7.23
C ASN A 198 18.58 -0.22 -6.36
N LEU A 199 18.38 0.61 -5.34
CA LEU A 199 17.20 0.56 -4.46
C LEU A 199 15.99 1.23 -5.10
N HIS A 200 16.00 1.34 -6.44
CA HIS A 200 14.85 1.67 -7.26
C HIS A 200 14.25 0.36 -7.80
N PHE A 201 12.93 0.29 -7.82
CA PHE A 201 12.19 -0.86 -8.31
C PHE A 201 11.95 -0.68 -9.81
N THR A 202 12.83 -1.27 -10.62
CA THR A 202 12.83 -1.19 -12.09
C THR A 202 11.60 -1.84 -12.75
N ASP A 203 10.83 -2.64 -12.02
CA ASP A 203 9.83 -3.55 -12.60
C ASP A 203 8.37 -3.08 -12.42
N GLY A 204 8.17 -1.81 -12.07
CA GLY A 204 6.87 -1.17 -12.00
C GLY A 204 5.99 -1.58 -10.81
N ILE A 205 5.22 -0.63 -10.29
CA ILE A 205 4.15 -0.90 -9.33
C ILE A 205 2.91 -1.29 -10.10
N ALA A 206 2.35 -2.43 -9.75
CA ALA A 206 1.03 -2.77 -10.21
C ALA A 206 -0.04 -1.89 -9.59
N ARG A 207 -0.88 -1.39 -10.49
CA ARG A 207 -1.70 -0.21 -10.26
C ARG A 207 -3.09 -0.53 -9.70
N GLN A 208 -3.36 -1.74 -9.21
CA GLN A 208 -4.70 -2.08 -8.73
C GLN A 208 -4.92 -1.82 -7.24
N PRO A 209 -5.91 -1.00 -6.88
CA PRO A 209 -6.43 -0.99 -5.52
C PRO A 209 -7.08 -2.32 -5.18
N PHE A 210 -6.64 -2.92 -4.08
CA PHE A 210 -7.39 -4.00 -3.46
C PHE A 210 -8.33 -3.43 -2.39
N PHE A 211 -9.45 -2.84 -2.82
CA PHE A 211 -10.53 -2.45 -1.91
C PHE A 211 -11.56 -3.58 -1.75
N SER A 212 -11.13 -4.72 -1.21
CA SER A 212 -12.09 -5.75 -0.81
C SER A 212 -12.68 -5.40 0.55
N GLU A 213 -13.89 -4.82 0.55
CA GLU A 213 -14.64 -4.58 1.79
C GLU A 213 -14.80 -5.87 2.60
N ARG A 214 -14.96 -7.02 1.92
CA ARG A 214 -15.00 -8.34 2.56
C ARG A 214 -13.69 -8.68 3.27
N ALA A 215 -12.53 -8.44 2.63
CA ALA A 215 -11.23 -8.68 3.25
C ALA A 215 -11.01 -7.74 4.45
N ILE A 216 -11.32 -6.46 4.30
CA ILE A 216 -11.18 -5.47 5.39
C ILE A 216 -12.07 -5.84 6.59
N LYS A 217 -13.34 -6.20 6.36
CA LYS A 217 -14.24 -6.70 7.42
C LYS A 217 -13.69 -7.96 8.10
N ARG A 218 -13.07 -8.87 7.33
CA ARG A 218 -12.44 -10.07 7.90
C ARG A 218 -11.22 -9.71 8.74
N ARG A 219 -10.35 -8.82 8.29
CA ARG A 219 -9.17 -8.37 9.04
C ARG A 219 -9.53 -7.61 10.29
N ARG A 220 -10.56 -6.77 10.25
CA ARG A 220 -11.07 -6.08 11.45
C ARG A 220 -11.56 -7.07 12.51
N ARG A 221 -12.23 -8.15 12.10
CA ARG A 221 -12.57 -9.26 13.00
C ARG A 221 -11.32 -9.94 13.55
N ILE A 222 -10.36 -10.32 12.70
CA ILE A 222 -9.09 -10.92 13.13
C ILE A 222 -8.37 -10.05 14.16
N LEU A 223 -8.29 -8.73 13.91
CA LEU A 223 -7.70 -7.76 14.84
C LEU A 223 -8.42 -7.78 16.19
N GLN A 224 -9.75 -7.64 16.17
CA GLN A 224 -10.55 -7.59 17.40
C GLN A 224 -10.48 -8.91 18.18
N ASP A 225 -10.65 -10.06 17.51
CA ASP A 225 -10.57 -11.39 18.13
C ASP A 225 -9.18 -11.68 18.70
N THR A 226 -8.12 -11.20 18.05
CA THR A 226 -6.74 -11.39 18.53
C THR A 226 -6.46 -10.52 19.75
N LEU A 227 -6.89 -9.26 19.74
CA LEU A 227 -6.79 -8.37 20.90
C LEU A 227 -7.57 -8.93 22.08
N ASP A 228 -8.83 -9.32 21.89
CA ASP A 228 -9.69 -9.82 22.96
C ASP A 228 -9.14 -11.11 23.57
N ARG A 229 -8.63 -12.04 22.74
CA ARG A 229 -7.99 -13.26 23.25
C ARG A 229 -6.71 -12.94 24.03
N ALA A 230 -5.82 -12.11 23.48
CA ALA A 230 -4.55 -11.79 24.12
C ALA A 230 -4.74 -11.02 25.44
N SER A 231 -5.67 -10.05 25.47
CA SER A 231 -6.04 -9.33 26.67
C SER A 231 -6.64 -10.27 27.72
N LYS A 232 -7.64 -11.10 27.37
CA LYS A 232 -8.22 -12.07 28.34
C LYS A 232 -7.19 -13.03 28.90
N THR A 233 -6.26 -13.53 28.07
CA THR A 233 -5.16 -14.39 28.55
C THR A 233 -4.27 -13.64 29.52
N ALA A 234 -3.88 -12.40 29.21
CA ALA A 234 -3.06 -11.59 30.10
C ALA A 234 -3.78 -11.28 31.43
N GLU A 235 -5.06 -10.91 31.38
CA GLU A 235 -5.90 -10.65 32.56
C GLU A 235 -6.04 -11.88 33.45
N ALA A 236 -6.27 -13.06 32.85
CA ALA A 236 -6.33 -14.33 33.58
C ALA A 236 -5.00 -14.66 34.30
N LEU A 237 -3.86 -14.37 33.66
CA LEU A 237 -2.54 -14.59 34.28
C LEU A 237 -2.30 -13.63 35.46
N VAL A 238 -2.72 -12.36 35.34
CA VAL A 238 -2.66 -11.41 36.47
C VAL A 238 -3.53 -11.88 37.64
N LEU A 239 -4.74 -12.37 37.36
CA LEU A 239 -5.65 -12.91 38.37
C LEU A 239 -5.08 -14.16 39.05
N GLN A 240 -4.54 -15.11 38.28
CA GLN A 240 -3.90 -16.32 38.83
C GLN A 240 -2.70 -15.99 39.72
N ASN A 241 -1.93 -14.96 39.36
CA ASN A 241 -0.83 -14.48 40.20
C ASN A 241 -1.34 -13.92 41.54
N ALA A 242 -2.38 -13.06 41.48
CA ALA A 242 -3.00 -12.50 42.69
C ALA A 242 -3.55 -13.60 43.61
N GLU A 243 -4.23 -14.61 43.07
CA GLU A 243 -4.75 -15.76 43.83
C GLU A 243 -3.63 -16.61 44.45
N SER A 244 -2.53 -16.82 43.71
CA SER A 244 -1.39 -17.61 44.18
C SER A 244 -0.62 -16.90 45.30
N ALA A 245 -0.50 -15.58 45.23
CA ALA A 245 0.05 -14.74 46.30
C ALA A 245 -0.80 -14.80 47.59
N GLY A 246 -2.11 -14.98 47.46
CA GLY A 246 -3.02 -15.15 48.59
C GLY A 246 -2.92 -16.49 49.28
N ARG A 247 -2.66 -17.57 48.53
CA ARG A 247 -2.55 -18.93 49.08
C ARG A 247 -1.22 -19.23 49.77
N SER A 248 -0.17 -18.50 49.41
CA SER A 248 1.19 -18.69 49.96
C SER A 248 1.40 -18.03 51.34
N SER A 249 0.44 -17.24 51.83
CA SER A 249 0.44 -16.62 53.17
C SER A 249 -0.30 -17.47 54.22
N GLY A 250 -0.03 -18.78 54.23
CA GLY A 250 -0.66 -19.79 55.11
C GLY A 250 -0.28 -19.75 56.60
N GLY A 251 0.07 -18.60 57.17
CA GLY A 251 0.45 -18.49 58.57
C GLY A 251 0.31 -17.08 59.12
N GLY A 252 -0.82 -16.80 59.76
CA GLY A 252 -0.97 -15.75 60.77
C GLY A 252 -0.64 -14.31 60.36
N GLY A 253 -1.58 -13.64 59.69
CA GLY A 253 -1.72 -12.17 59.72
C GLY A 253 -1.33 -11.43 58.43
N GLY A 254 -2.33 -10.98 57.68
CA GLY A 254 -2.20 -10.00 56.59
C GLY A 254 -2.33 -10.61 55.18
N GLY A 255 -3.47 -10.40 54.54
CA GLY A 255 -3.89 -11.10 53.31
C GLY A 255 -3.13 -10.73 52.03
N GLY A 256 -2.71 -11.73 51.28
CA GLY A 256 -2.26 -11.57 49.89
C GLY A 256 -3.42 -11.52 48.89
N GLY A 257 -4.23 -10.48 48.92
CA GLY A 257 -5.23 -10.22 47.88
C GLY A 257 -4.66 -9.43 46.70
N TRP A 258 -5.52 -9.03 45.76
CA TRP A 258 -5.20 -8.07 44.70
C TRP A 258 -4.40 -6.86 45.25
N THR A 259 -3.30 -6.48 44.59
CA THR A 259 -2.40 -5.40 45.06
C THR A 259 -2.29 -4.26 44.05
N ALA A 260 -1.70 -3.13 44.47
CA ALA A 260 -1.40 -2.01 43.56
C ALA A 260 -0.50 -2.42 42.37
N ALA A 261 0.39 -3.40 42.56
CA ALA A 261 1.21 -3.95 41.48
C ALA A 261 0.35 -4.66 40.42
N HIS A 262 -0.69 -5.39 40.84
CA HIS A 262 -1.65 -6.02 39.92
C HIS A 262 -2.46 -4.97 39.14
N THR A 263 -2.91 -3.89 39.81
CA THR A 263 -3.58 -2.76 39.14
C THR A 263 -2.66 -2.09 38.10
N LEU A 264 -1.39 -1.89 38.44
CA LEU A 264 -0.40 -1.34 37.52
C LEU A 264 -0.17 -2.27 36.32
N GLU A 265 -0.05 -3.58 36.56
CA GLU A 265 0.10 -4.56 35.48
C GLU A 265 -1.11 -4.61 34.54
N MET A 266 -2.34 -4.55 35.07
CA MET A 266 -3.54 -4.42 34.24
C MET A 266 -3.52 -3.16 33.38
N THR A 267 -3.02 -2.06 33.95
CA THR A 267 -2.84 -0.80 33.20
C THR A 267 -1.81 -0.97 32.08
N HIS A 268 -0.69 -1.65 32.33
CA HIS A 268 0.30 -1.99 31.30
C HIS A 268 -0.26 -2.91 30.22
N VAL A 269 -1.07 -3.90 30.59
CA VAL A 269 -1.77 -4.77 29.62
C VAL A 269 -2.68 -3.92 28.72
N SER A 270 -3.50 -3.04 29.29
CA SER A 270 -4.36 -2.12 28.52
C SER A 270 -3.57 -1.19 27.59
N ARG A 271 -2.44 -0.64 28.06
CA ARG A 271 -1.55 0.22 27.26
C ARG A 271 -0.98 -0.51 26.06
N ARG A 272 -0.45 -1.72 26.26
CA ARG A 272 0.12 -2.55 25.20
C ARG A 272 -0.95 -3.04 24.22
N ALA A 273 -2.14 -3.39 24.71
CA ALA A 273 -3.28 -3.69 23.84
C ALA A 273 -3.69 -2.48 22.98
N SER A 274 -3.66 -1.27 23.54
CA SER A 274 -3.93 -0.04 22.78
C SER A 274 -2.87 0.24 21.71
N LEU A 275 -1.59 -0.04 21.99
CA LEU A 275 -0.50 0.04 21.00
C LEU A 275 -0.73 -0.95 19.85
N VAL A 276 -0.97 -2.23 20.18
CA VAL A 276 -1.20 -3.27 19.17
C VAL A 276 -2.45 -2.96 18.34
N ARG A 277 -3.49 -2.37 18.93
CA ARG A 277 -4.66 -1.87 18.18
C ARG A 277 -4.27 -0.79 17.18
N PHE A 278 -3.50 0.21 17.59
CA PHE A 278 -3.00 1.25 16.68
C PHE A 278 -2.23 0.63 15.51
N MET A 279 -1.30 -0.28 15.80
CA MET A 279 -0.51 -0.95 14.77
C MET A 279 -1.39 -1.76 13.81
N GLY A 280 -2.32 -2.56 14.35
CA GLY A 280 -3.26 -3.34 13.55
C GLY A 280 -4.16 -2.49 12.66
N GLU A 281 -4.64 -1.34 13.15
CA GLU A 281 -5.47 -0.40 12.38
C GLU A 281 -4.71 0.17 11.18
N VAL A 282 -3.41 0.50 11.32
CA VAL A 282 -2.57 0.92 10.20
C VAL A 282 -2.49 -0.19 9.12
N LEU A 283 -2.38 -1.46 9.52
CA LEU A 283 -2.21 -2.58 8.60
C LEU A 283 -3.53 -3.12 7.99
N LEU A 284 -4.70 -2.67 8.46
CA LEU A 284 -6.00 -3.22 8.05
C LEU A 284 -6.19 -3.27 6.54
N TYR A 285 -5.73 -2.23 5.84
CA TYR A 285 -5.92 -2.08 4.40
C TYR A 285 -4.69 -2.52 3.59
N ASP A 286 -3.77 -3.29 4.18
CA ASP A 286 -2.54 -3.68 3.48
C ASP A 286 -2.85 -4.64 2.33
N CYS A 287 -2.74 -4.14 1.10
CA CYS A 287 -3.26 -4.82 -0.08
C CYS A 287 -2.41 -6.00 -0.58
N GLY A 288 -1.26 -6.32 0.04
CA GLY A 288 -0.47 -7.46 -0.42
C GLY A 288 0.17 -8.30 0.65
N ILE A 289 -0.57 -8.46 1.74
CA ILE A 289 -0.50 -9.65 2.57
C ILE A 289 -1.86 -10.34 2.52
N SER A 290 -1.90 -11.66 2.55
CA SER A 290 -3.15 -12.40 2.68
C SER A 290 -3.80 -12.15 4.04
N ASN A 291 -5.05 -12.58 4.23
CA ASN A 291 -5.65 -12.58 5.56
C ASN A 291 -4.89 -13.50 6.54
N SER A 292 -4.23 -14.53 6.03
CA SER A 292 -3.41 -15.43 6.84
C SER A 292 -2.14 -14.74 7.32
N ARG A 293 -1.41 -14.04 6.45
CA ARG A 293 -0.24 -13.24 6.88
C ARG A 293 -0.60 -12.04 7.73
N PHE A 294 -1.75 -11.41 7.50
CA PHE A 294 -2.29 -10.42 8.43
C PHE A 294 -2.55 -11.06 9.81
N SER A 295 -3.19 -12.23 9.85
CA SER A 295 -3.42 -12.96 11.11
C SER A 295 -2.11 -13.32 11.83
N LEU A 296 -1.09 -13.74 11.08
CA LEU A 296 0.24 -14.05 11.61
C LEU A 296 0.92 -12.79 12.17
N ALA A 297 0.94 -11.69 11.41
CA ALA A 297 1.47 -10.43 11.91
C ALA A 297 0.76 -9.99 13.20
N MET A 298 -0.58 -10.12 13.25
CA MET A 298 -1.35 -9.79 14.44
C MET A 298 -1.05 -10.70 15.63
N SER A 299 -0.81 -12.00 15.43
CA SER A 299 -0.45 -12.89 16.53
C SER A 299 0.91 -12.55 17.13
N TRP A 300 1.89 -12.22 16.28
CA TRP A 300 3.22 -11.76 16.71
C TRP A 300 3.14 -10.42 17.47
N LEU A 301 2.39 -9.46 16.95
CA LEU A 301 2.19 -8.17 17.62
C LEU A 301 1.47 -8.31 18.95
N ALA A 302 0.44 -9.17 19.03
CA ALA A 302 -0.32 -9.39 20.25
C ALA A 302 0.48 -10.09 21.35
N HIS A 303 1.60 -10.76 21.01
CA HIS A 303 2.47 -11.41 21.97
C HIS A 303 2.93 -10.48 23.09
N VAL A 304 3.24 -9.21 22.76
CA VAL A 304 3.73 -8.25 23.75
C VAL A 304 2.67 -7.72 24.71
N ILE A 305 1.39 -8.04 24.52
CA ILE A 305 0.31 -7.68 25.46
C ILE A 305 0.51 -8.40 26.79
N GLN A 306 0.97 -9.65 26.77
CA GLN A 306 1.26 -10.41 27.98
C GLN A 306 2.52 -9.89 28.67
N VAL A 307 2.55 -9.94 30.01
CA VAL A 307 3.70 -9.51 30.83
C VAL A 307 4.94 -10.35 30.47
N PRO A 308 6.14 -9.75 30.36
CA PRO A 308 7.37 -10.46 29.98
C PRO A 308 7.65 -11.72 30.82
N ALA A 309 7.27 -11.73 32.10
CA ALA A 309 7.47 -12.88 32.99
C ALA A 309 6.66 -14.13 32.59
N TRP A 310 5.61 -14.00 31.77
CA TRP A 310 4.71 -15.09 31.42
C TRP A 310 4.76 -15.48 29.94
N ARG A 311 5.69 -14.89 29.19
CA ARG A 311 5.83 -15.16 27.75
C ARG A 311 7.29 -15.27 27.36
N THR A 312 7.53 -15.92 26.23
CA THR A 312 8.84 -15.86 25.57
C THR A 312 9.11 -14.43 25.08
N GLN A 313 10.38 -14.03 25.08
CA GLN A 313 10.77 -12.75 24.48
C GLN A 313 10.49 -12.78 22.97
N SER A 314 10.02 -11.65 22.42
CA SER A 314 9.86 -11.52 20.98
C SER A 314 11.23 -11.49 20.30
N ASN A 315 11.36 -12.22 19.19
CA ASN A 315 12.53 -12.13 18.32
C ASN A 315 12.64 -10.77 17.60
N VAL A 316 11.60 -9.93 17.67
CA VAL A 316 11.60 -8.56 17.13
C VAL A 316 11.95 -7.58 18.25
N GLU A 317 13.24 -7.22 18.37
CA GLU A 317 13.75 -6.36 19.45
C GLU A 317 13.01 -5.02 19.55
N THR A 318 12.69 -4.41 18.41
CA THR A 318 11.98 -3.13 18.35
C THR A 318 10.56 -3.21 18.89
N LEU A 319 9.92 -4.37 18.78
CA LEU A 319 8.59 -4.60 19.36
C LEU A 319 8.65 -4.60 20.90
N GLU A 320 9.72 -5.15 21.49
CA GLU A 320 9.97 -5.08 22.93
C GLU A 320 10.27 -3.64 23.40
N LYS A 321 11.00 -2.86 22.60
CA LYS A 321 11.21 -1.43 22.85
C LYS A 321 9.88 -0.66 22.86
N LEU A 322 9.03 -0.90 21.87
CA LEU A 322 7.69 -0.32 21.79
C LEU A 322 6.81 -0.71 22.99
N ALA A 323 6.84 -1.97 23.41
CA ALA A 323 6.08 -2.42 24.58
C ALA A 323 6.51 -1.70 25.87
N ARG A 324 7.82 -1.46 26.05
CA ARG A 324 8.34 -0.67 27.17
C ARG A 324 7.89 0.79 27.12
N ILE A 325 7.94 1.42 25.95
CA ILE A 325 7.45 2.79 25.76
C ILE A 325 5.95 2.88 26.05
N ALA A 326 5.16 1.91 25.59
CA ALA A 326 3.74 1.85 25.89
C ALA A 326 3.49 1.85 27.40
N ASN A 327 4.30 1.12 28.18
CA ASN A 327 4.17 1.08 29.64
C ASN A 327 4.52 2.43 30.31
N SER A 328 5.43 3.23 29.75
CA SER A 328 5.85 4.52 30.31
C SER A 328 5.13 5.73 29.73
N THR A 329 4.14 5.53 28.84
CA THR A 329 3.41 6.64 28.19
C THR A 329 2.28 7.14 29.09
N ASP A 330 2.63 8.00 30.05
CA ASP A 330 1.68 8.61 30.99
C ASP A 330 1.10 9.94 30.51
N GLN A 331 1.77 10.59 29.55
CA GLN A 331 1.45 11.95 29.08
C GLN A 331 0.22 12.01 28.15
N ALA A 332 -0.40 10.88 27.82
CA ALA A 332 -1.55 10.84 26.93
C ALA A 332 -2.85 11.27 27.65
N PRO A 333 -3.84 11.84 26.93
CA PRO A 333 -5.12 12.26 27.52
C PRO A 333 -5.89 11.13 28.22
N THR A 334 -5.70 9.89 27.77
CA THR A 334 -6.22 8.68 28.41
C THR A 334 -5.04 7.77 28.76
N PRO A 335 -4.44 7.90 29.96
CA PRO A 335 -3.22 7.18 30.32
C PRO A 335 -3.35 5.66 30.27
N ALA A 336 -4.55 5.10 30.47
CA ALA A 336 -4.79 3.66 30.34
C ALA A 336 -4.83 3.17 28.88
N LYS A 337 -5.06 4.06 27.91
CA LYS A 337 -5.17 3.77 26.48
C LYS A 337 -4.52 4.87 25.62
N PRO A 338 -3.20 5.09 25.78
CA PRO A 338 -2.52 6.28 25.27
C PRO A 338 -2.58 6.41 23.75
N PHE A 339 -2.68 5.30 23.02
CA PHE A 339 -2.67 5.27 21.55
C PHE A 339 -4.06 5.43 20.92
N THR A 340 -5.12 5.66 21.70
CA THR A 340 -6.50 5.78 21.18
C THR A 340 -6.65 6.94 20.19
N CYS A 341 -5.99 8.07 20.45
CA CYS A 341 -6.02 9.21 19.53
C CYS A 341 -5.38 8.87 18.16
N LEU A 342 -4.31 8.06 18.15
CA LEU A 342 -3.67 7.60 16.91
C LEU A 342 -4.52 6.58 16.17
N VAL A 343 -5.24 5.73 16.89
CA VAL A 343 -6.27 4.85 16.29
C VAL A 343 -7.33 5.70 15.57
N GLN A 344 -7.89 6.70 16.26
CA GLN A 344 -8.90 7.59 15.68
C GLN A 344 -8.36 8.39 14.49
N LEU A 345 -7.12 8.89 14.57
CA LEU A 345 -6.43 9.57 13.48
C LEU A 345 -6.41 8.70 12.22
N ILE A 346 -5.98 7.44 12.34
CA ILE A 346 -5.90 6.51 11.21
C ILE A 346 -7.28 6.10 10.68
N GLN A 347 -8.25 5.89 11.57
CA GLN A 347 -9.62 5.61 11.15
C GLN A 347 -10.22 6.77 10.36
N ASN A 348 -10.02 8.01 10.83
CA ASN A 348 -10.46 9.23 10.14
C ASN A 348 -9.74 9.40 8.81
N TYR A 349 -8.43 9.15 8.76
CA TYR A 349 -7.65 9.17 7.53
C TYR A 349 -8.23 8.21 6.48
N TYR A 350 -8.48 6.95 6.86
CA TYR A 350 -9.08 5.97 5.96
C TYR A 350 -10.51 6.32 5.55
N PHE A 351 -11.32 6.84 6.49
CA PHE A 351 -12.68 7.25 6.19
C PHE A 351 -12.73 8.37 5.15
N GLY A 352 -11.97 9.45 5.37
CA GLY A 352 -11.89 10.57 4.44
C GLY A 352 -11.36 10.13 3.08
N LYS A 353 -10.27 9.35 3.08
CA LYS A 353 -9.67 8.87 1.84
C LYS A 353 -10.58 7.91 1.06
N ARG A 354 -11.41 7.11 1.71
CA ARG A 354 -12.36 6.22 1.00
C ARG A 354 -13.33 7.01 0.11
N ALA A 355 -13.77 8.19 0.54
CA ALA A 355 -14.61 9.06 -0.28
C ALA A 355 -13.86 9.53 -1.53
N ASP A 356 -12.64 10.05 -1.37
CA ASP A 356 -11.76 10.43 -2.48
C ASP A 356 -11.56 9.25 -3.44
N TRP A 357 -11.25 8.07 -2.91
CA TRP A 357 -10.98 6.87 -3.71
C TRP A 357 -12.17 6.47 -4.56
N ASN A 358 -13.36 6.48 -3.97
CA ASN A 358 -14.59 6.22 -4.70
C ASN A 358 -14.78 7.25 -5.81
N GLY A 359 -14.57 8.53 -5.54
CA GLY A 359 -14.64 9.60 -6.55
C GLY A 359 -13.70 9.34 -7.73
N HIS A 360 -12.43 9.02 -7.45
CA HIS A 360 -11.45 8.71 -8.49
C HIS A 360 -11.75 7.43 -9.26
N VAL A 361 -12.25 6.38 -8.60
CA VAL A 361 -12.71 5.15 -9.27
C VAL A 361 -13.90 5.43 -10.18
N MET A 362 -14.84 6.27 -9.75
CA MET A 362 -16.00 6.63 -10.55
C MET A 362 -15.63 7.53 -11.74
N LYS A 363 -14.73 8.50 -11.55
CA LYS A 363 -14.14 9.28 -12.66
C LYS A 363 -13.44 8.37 -13.68
N TYR A 364 -12.68 7.39 -13.22
CA TYR A 364 -12.08 6.39 -14.11
C TYR A 364 -13.15 5.58 -14.85
N LYS A 365 -14.20 5.11 -14.17
CA LYS A 365 -15.31 4.39 -14.80
C LYS A 365 -16.01 5.25 -15.85
N ALA A 366 -16.22 6.54 -15.59
CA ALA A 366 -16.79 7.49 -16.55
C ALA A 366 -15.89 7.64 -17.79
N ARG A 367 -14.59 7.94 -17.60
CA ARG A 367 -13.60 8.00 -18.70
C ARG A 367 -13.56 6.71 -19.52
N ARG A 368 -13.74 5.57 -18.86
CA ARG A 368 -13.84 4.26 -19.52
C ARG A 368 -15.13 4.10 -20.32
N THR A 369 -16.28 4.48 -19.78
CA THR A 369 -17.55 4.43 -20.51
C THR A 369 -17.45 5.29 -21.77
N LEU A 370 -16.81 6.46 -21.69
CA LEU A 370 -16.50 7.27 -22.87
C LEU A 370 -15.62 6.52 -23.87
N PHE A 371 -14.52 5.92 -23.41
CA PHE A 371 -13.65 5.10 -24.27
C PHE A 371 -14.43 3.98 -24.99
N ASP A 372 -15.25 3.22 -24.26
CA ASP A 372 -16.06 2.13 -24.83
C ASP A 372 -17.18 2.67 -25.76
N ALA A 373 -17.68 3.89 -25.54
CA ALA A 373 -18.66 4.54 -26.40
C ALA A 373 -18.06 5.00 -27.74
N VAL A 374 -16.82 5.47 -27.75
CA VAL A 374 -16.17 6.06 -28.94
C VAL A 374 -15.28 5.09 -29.71
N THR A 375 -15.01 3.90 -29.14
CA THR A 375 -14.16 2.88 -29.76
C THR A 375 -14.90 1.57 -30.05
N ARG A 376 -14.41 0.81 -31.03
CA ARG A 376 -14.86 -0.56 -31.32
C ARG A 376 -13.66 -1.50 -31.52
N PRO A 377 -13.84 -2.82 -31.28
CA PRO A 377 -12.84 -3.81 -31.63
C PRO A 377 -12.55 -3.78 -33.13
N VAL A 378 -11.30 -4.02 -33.51
CA VAL A 378 -10.92 -4.15 -34.92
C VAL A 378 -11.45 -5.48 -35.45
N HIS A 379 -12.10 -5.45 -36.62
CA HIS A 379 -12.53 -6.67 -37.32
C HIS A 379 -11.32 -7.52 -37.70
N ALA A 380 -11.43 -8.85 -37.56
CA ALA A 380 -10.32 -9.78 -37.79
C ALA A 380 -9.72 -9.70 -39.21
N GLU A 381 -10.50 -9.26 -40.19
CA GLU A 381 -10.11 -9.15 -41.60
C GLU A 381 -9.53 -7.78 -41.96
N ARG A 382 -9.51 -6.83 -41.02
CA ARG A 382 -9.04 -5.48 -41.28
C ARG A 382 -7.51 -5.43 -41.29
N ASP A 383 -6.94 -4.83 -42.33
CA ASP A 383 -5.50 -4.56 -42.37
C ASP A 383 -5.14 -3.52 -41.30
N LEU A 384 -4.19 -3.89 -40.43
CA LEU A 384 -3.67 -3.04 -39.36
C LEU A 384 -2.60 -2.07 -39.86
N ARG A 385 -2.17 -2.20 -41.12
CA ARG A 385 -1.15 -1.37 -41.72
C ARG A 385 -1.70 0.03 -42.04
N ASN A 386 -0.91 1.04 -41.70
CA ASN A 386 -1.17 2.42 -42.08
C ASN A 386 -0.92 2.66 -43.58
N ALA A 387 -1.11 3.90 -44.04
CA ALA A 387 -0.87 4.29 -45.45
C ALA A 387 0.57 4.05 -45.91
N GLN A 388 1.52 3.91 -44.98
CA GLN A 388 2.92 3.59 -45.22
C GLN A 388 3.22 2.08 -45.16
N GLY A 389 2.20 1.23 -44.98
CA GLY A 389 2.35 -0.23 -44.92
C GLY A 389 2.82 -0.78 -43.57
N GLN A 390 2.87 0.03 -42.51
CA GLN A 390 3.37 -0.35 -41.18
C GLN A 390 2.22 -0.61 -40.20
N ALA A 391 2.29 -1.71 -39.45
CA ALA A 391 1.30 -2.08 -38.43
C ALA A 391 1.71 -1.55 -37.04
N GLN A 392 1.74 -0.22 -36.89
CA GLN A 392 2.20 0.46 -35.67
C GLN A 392 1.18 1.46 -35.12
N CYS A 393 1.22 1.67 -33.80
CA CYS A 393 0.39 2.64 -33.13
C CYS A 393 0.86 4.08 -33.42
N PRO A 394 -0.01 5.00 -33.89
CA PRO A 394 0.38 6.39 -34.16
C PRO A 394 0.81 7.20 -32.92
N ILE A 395 0.54 6.70 -31.71
CA ILE A 395 0.82 7.41 -30.45
C ILE A 395 2.20 7.05 -29.91
N CYS A 396 2.56 5.76 -29.93
CA CYS A 396 3.83 5.28 -29.37
C CYS A 396 4.80 4.69 -30.40
N ASN A 397 4.37 4.53 -31.65
CA ASN A 397 5.09 3.89 -32.76
C ASN A 397 5.45 2.40 -32.54
N GLU A 398 4.89 1.76 -31.51
CA GLU A 398 5.06 0.32 -31.26
C GLU A 398 4.10 -0.53 -32.11
N CYS A 399 4.49 -1.77 -32.41
CA CYS A 399 3.69 -2.70 -33.22
C CYS A 399 2.44 -3.21 -32.49
N TYR A 400 1.40 -3.51 -33.24
CA TYR A 400 0.21 -4.23 -32.74
C TYR A 400 0.50 -5.73 -32.54
N TYR A 401 -0.37 -6.44 -31.82
CA TYR A 401 -0.36 -7.91 -31.84
C TYR A 401 -0.50 -8.44 -33.27
N GLU A 402 0.55 -9.05 -33.82
CA GLU A 402 0.39 -9.94 -34.97
C GLU A 402 -0.30 -11.23 -34.51
N LEU A 403 -1.20 -11.76 -35.34
CA LEU A 403 -1.91 -13.02 -35.12
C LEU A 403 -0.91 -14.16 -34.77
N PRO A 404 -1.35 -15.23 -34.07
CA PRO A 404 -0.50 -16.18 -33.32
C PRO A 404 0.56 -16.97 -34.12
N SER A 405 0.66 -16.78 -35.43
CA SER A 405 1.39 -17.67 -36.33
C SER A 405 2.88 -17.39 -36.47
N VAL A 406 3.44 -16.31 -35.92
CA VAL A 406 4.90 -16.08 -35.96
C VAL A 406 5.37 -15.35 -34.71
N LEU A 407 6.06 -16.03 -33.79
CA LEU A 407 6.86 -15.34 -32.75
C LEU A 407 8.14 -16.11 -32.42
N PRO A 408 9.33 -15.49 -32.56
CA PRO A 408 10.53 -15.96 -31.90
C PRO A 408 10.49 -15.61 -30.40
N HIS A 409 10.89 -16.59 -29.58
CA HIS A 409 11.08 -16.45 -28.14
C HIS A 409 12.28 -15.55 -27.83
N ILE A 410 12.04 -14.31 -27.37
CA ILE A 410 13.07 -13.56 -26.64
C ILE A 410 12.55 -13.34 -25.22
N PRO A 411 13.00 -14.14 -24.24
CA PRO A 411 12.64 -13.95 -22.84
C PRO A 411 13.31 -12.68 -22.30
N HIS A 412 12.53 -11.80 -21.69
CA HIS A 412 13.06 -10.68 -20.92
C HIS A 412 13.56 -11.21 -19.55
N PRO A 413 14.76 -10.85 -19.07
CA PRO A 413 15.26 -11.37 -17.80
C PRO A 413 14.31 -11.03 -16.64
N GLY A 414 13.81 -12.06 -15.94
CA GLY A 414 12.90 -11.90 -14.80
C GLY A 414 11.40 -11.86 -15.14
N VAL A 415 11.03 -11.85 -16.43
CA VAL A 415 9.65 -11.87 -16.91
C VAL A 415 9.52 -12.91 -18.01
N ASN A 416 8.79 -14.00 -17.76
CA ASN A 416 8.32 -14.89 -18.82
C ASN A 416 7.10 -14.25 -19.53
N MET A 417 7.21 -12.97 -19.89
CA MET A 417 6.29 -12.30 -20.80
C MET A 417 7.04 -12.12 -22.11
N PHE A 418 6.44 -12.62 -23.18
CA PHE A 418 6.84 -12.28 -24.52
C PHE A 418 6.70 -10.76 -24.70
N VAL A 419 7.62 -10.13 -25.43
CA VAL A 419 7.43 -8.77 -25.92
C VAL A 419 6.22 -8.82 -26.86
N HIS A 420 5.10 -8.37 -26.32
CA HIS A 420 3.79 -8.50 -26.91
C HIS A 420 3.36 -7.07 -27.26
N GLY A 421 3.09 -6.81 -28.55
CA GLY A 421 2.49 -5.55 -29.01
C GLY A 421 1.16 -5.27 -28.30
N GLU A 422 0.53 -4.12 -28.56
CA GLU A 422 -0.77 -3.81 -27.95
C GLU A 422 -1.96 -4.29 -28.82
N PRO A 423 -3.12 -4.61 -28.23
CA PRO A 423 -4.31 -4.92 -29.03
C PRO A 423 -4.79 -3.64 -29.72
N ALA A 424 -5.05 -3.72 -31.02
CA ALA A 424 -5.56 -2.61 -31.79
C ALA A 424 -7.04 -2.34 -31.44
N CYS A 425 -7.41 -1.07 -31.45
CA CYS A 425 -8.79 -0.60 -31.38
C CYS A 425 -9.03 0.46 -32.45
N GLU A 426 -10.30 0.58 -32.85
CA GLU A 426 -10.73 1.55 -33.86
C GLU A 426 -11.60 2.63 -33.21
N MET A 427 -11.39 3.89 -33.57
CA MET A 427 -12.35 4.96 -33.29
C MET A 427 -13.55 4.89 -34.22
N LYS A 428 -14.78 4.89 -33.67
CA LYS A 428 -16.02 4.72 -34.46
C LYS A 428 -16.22 5.80 -35.52
N ASP A 429 -15.85 7.05 -35.22
CA ASP A 429 -16.20 8.20 -36.06
C ASP A 429 -15.21 8.50 -37.19
N CYS A 430 -13.95 8.13 -37.03
CA CYS A 430 -12.89 8.38 -38.02
C CYS A 430 -12.25 7.10 -38.57
N GLY A 431 -12.51 5.96 -37.94
CA GLY A 431 -11.93 4.67 -38.31
C GLY A 431 -10.43 4.56 -38.05
N CYS A 432 -9.77 5.54 -37.43
CA CYS A 432 -8.35 5.47 -37.13
C CYS A 432 -8.03 4.33 -36.14
N LEU A 433 -6.89 3.67 -36.37
CA LEU A 433 -6.42 2.55 -35.56
C LEU A 433 -5.39 3.00 -34.54
N PHE A 434 -5.53 2.52 -33.31
CA PHE A 434 -4.63 2.83 -32.21
C PHE A 434 -4.38 1.63 -31.30
N GLY A 435 -3.26 1.66 -30.57
CA GLY A 435 -3.04 0.74 -29.46
C GLY A 435 -4.07 1.06 -28.39
N ARG A 436 -4.81 0.05 -27.94
CA ARG A 436 -5.93 0.23 -27.00
C ARG A 436 -5.50 0.94 -25.71
N ARG A 437 -4.30 0.66 -25.20
CA ARG A 437 -3.77 1.33 -24.00
C ARG A 437 -3.38 2.76 -24.30
N CYS A 438 -2.71 3.00 -25.42
CA CYS A 438 -2.29 4.33 -25.86
C CYS A 438 -3.49 5.27 -26.07
N LEU A 439 -4.54 4.82 -26.76
CA LEU A 439 -5.74 5.63 -26.97
C LEU A 439 -6.51 5.85 -25.66
N PHE A 440 -6.59 4.84 -24.80
CA PHE A 440 -7.19 5.00 -23.47
C PHE A 440 -6.47 6.10 -22.68
N LYS A 441 -5.14 6.04 -22.56
CA LYS A 441 -4.34 7.07 -21.89
C LYS A 441 -4.52 8.44 -22.54
N TRP A 442 -4.56 8.51 -23.86
CA TRP A 442 -4.79 9.77 -24.57
C TRP A 442 -6.11 10.42 -24.16
N ILE A 443 -7.18 9.62 -24.08
CA ILE A 443 -8.51 10.08 -23.64
C ILE A 443 -8.53 10.40 -22.14
N THR A 444 -7.74 9.69 -21.31
CA THR A 444 -7.85 9.79 -19.85
C THR A 444 -6.85 10.70 -19.15
N ASP A 445 -5.69 10.99 -19.75
CA ASP A 445 -4.54 11.61 -19.08
C ASP A 445 -4.31 13.08 -19.48
N ARG A 446 -5.04 13.62 -20.47
CA ARG A 446 -4.94 15.05 -20.85
C ARG A 446 -5.48 15.94 -19.72
N ARG A 447 -4.55 16.40 -18.88
CA ARG A 447 -4.72 17.51 -17.93
C ARG A 447 -4.52 18.83 -18.67
N GLY A 448 -5.59 19.59 -18.85
CA GLY A 448 -5.49 20.93 -19.42
C GLY A 448 -6.84 21.44 -19.89
N GLU A 449 -6.99 22.75 -19.84
CA GLU A 449 -8.20 23.55 -20.04
C GLU A 449 -8.84 23.46 -21.44
N GLU A 450 -8.40 22.52 -22.29
CA GLU A 450 -8.88 22.36 -23.65
C GLU A 450 -10.13 21.47 -23.70
N LYS A 451 -11.23 22.16 -23.98
CA LYS A 451 -12.49 21.65 -24.51
C LYS A 451 -12.22 20.67 -25.66
N GLU A 452 -12.81 19.48 -25.55
CA GLU A 452 -12.99 18.50 -26.63
C GLU A 452 -11.74 17.65 -26.96
N ILE A 453 -11.86 16.33 -26.78
CA ILE A 453 -10.78 15.38 -27.10
C ILE A 453 -10.86 15.06 -28.58
N GLU A 454 -9.75 15.29 -29.28
CA GLU A 454 -9.58 14.98 -30.69
C GLU A 454 -8.91 13.61 -30.91
N CYS A 455 -9.20 13.01 -32.06
CA CYS A 455 -8.48 11.87 -32.59
C CYS A 455 -6.98 12.24 -32.80
N PRO A 456 -6.03 11.55 -32.14
CA PRO A 456 -4.62 11.90 -32.24
C PRO A 456 -4.01 11.71 -33.64
N SER A 457 -4.68 10.96 -34.52
CA SER A 457 -4.20 10.75 -35.90
C SER A 457 -4.79 11.73 -36.91
N CYS A 458 -6.03 12.19 -36.73
CA CYS A 458 -6.73 12.98 -37.76
C CYS A 458 -7.36 14.27 -37.26
N GLY A 459 -7.26 14.59 -35.97
CA GLY A 459 -7.79 15.82 -35.38
C GLY A 459 -9.32 15.90 -35.33
N LYS A 460 -10.03 14.80 -35.63
CA LYS A 460 -11.50 14.79 -35.55
C LYS A 460 -11.96 14.75 -34.10
N ASP A 461 -12.84 15.67 -33.73
CA ASP A 461 -13.44 15.76 -32.39
C ASP A 461 -14.29 14.53 -32.05
N ILE A 462 -14.21 14.13 -30.78
CA ILE A 462 -15.20 13.22 -30.20
C ILE A 462 -16.49 14.01 -29.92
N PRO A 463 -17.68 13.54 -30.37
CA PRO A 463 -18.93 14.26 -30.20
C PRO A 463 -19.22 14.63 -28.73
N ALA A 464 -19.50 15.90 -28.48
CA ALA A 464 -19.87 16.42 -27.15
C ALA A 464 -21.07 15.67 -26.51
N VAL A 465 -21.95 15.09 -27.34
CA VAL A 465 -23.10 14.29 -26.89
C VAL A 465 -22.67 13.04 -26.11
N GLU A 466 -21.57 12.37 -26.51
CA GLU A 466 -21.08 11.19 -25.80
C GLU A 466 -20.59 11.54 -24.41
N TYR A 467 -19.97 12.71 -24.23
CA TYR A 467 -19.61 13.21 -22.90
C TYR A 467 -20.84 13.44 -22.04
N GLY A 468 -21.84 14.16 -22.57
CA GLY A 468 -23.07 14.45 -21.83
C GLY A 468 -23.82 13.19 -21.41
N LEU A 469 -23.88 12.17 -22.27
CA LEU A 469 -24.50 10.88 -21.94
C LEU A 469 -23.72 10.11 -20.87
N VAL A 470 -22.39 10.12 -20.93
CA VAL A 470 -21.55 9.47 -19.92
C VAL A 470 -21.60 10.20 -18.57
N GLU A 471 -21.54 11.52 -18.56
CA GLU A 471 -21.66 12.34 -17.34
C GLU A 471 -23.06 12.16 -16.71
N ALA A 472 -24.12 12.17 -17.52
CA ALA A 472 -25.49 11.93 -17.05
C ALA A 472 -25.71 10.51 -16.52
N SER A 473 -25.11 9.49 -17.17
CA SER A 473 -25.29 8.08 -16.76
C SER A 473 -24.46 7.69 -15.54
N THR A 474 -23.29 8.30 -15.35
CA THR A 474 -22.40 8.00 -14.22
C THR A 474 -22.57 8.95 -13.05
N GLY A 475 -23.09 10.16 -13.26
CA GLY A 475 -23.20 11.21 -12.25
C GLY A 475 -21.86 11.87 -11.90
N TYR A 476 -20.82 11.67 -12.71
CA TYR A 476 -19.48 12.24 -12.49
C TYR A 476 -19.00 12.99 -13.72
N SER A 477 -18.42 14.17 -13.50
CA SER A 477 -17.67 14.90 -14.53
C SER A 477 -16.48 14.07 -14.98
N ILE A 478 -16.30 13.94 -16.30
CA ILE A 478 -15.13 13.27 -16.89
C ILE A 478 -13.92 14.21 -16.83
N LYS A 479 -14.17 15.52 -16.73
CA LYS A 479 -13.18 16.59 -16.65
C LYS A 479 -12.49 16.56 -15.28
N GLU A 480 -11.19 16.86 -15.25
CA GLU A 480 -10.50 17.07 -13.97
C GLU A 480 -10.93 18.42 -13.38
N ASP A 481 -11.59 18.38 -12.23
CA ASP A 481 -11.68 19.55 -11.36
C ASP A 481 -10.25 20.00 -11.01
N GLN A 482 -9.99 21.31 -11.01
CA GLN A 482 -8.68 21.82 -10.66
C GLN A 482 -8.28 21.34 -9.24
N PRO A 483 -6.98 21.05 -9.00
CA PRO A 483 -6.53 20.66 -7.67
C PRO A 483 -6.81 21.79 -6.67
N GLY A 484 -7.82 21.62 -5.81
CA GLY A 484 -8.21 22.61 -4.80
C GLY A 484 -9.73 22.83 -4.65
N GLU A 485 -10.56 22.31 -5.56
CA GLU A 485 -12.03 22.41 -5.47
C GLU A 485 -12.67 21.11 -4.96
N LEU A 486 -12.23 20.62 -3.79
CA LEU A 486 -12.93 19.58 -3.01
C LEU A 486 -13.30 20.11 -1.63
#